data_AF-A0A6G1RG40-F1
#
_entry.id   AF-A0A6G1RG40-F1
#
_cell.length_a   1.000
_cell.length_b   1.000
_cell.length_c   1.000
_cell.angle_alpha   90.00
_cell.angle_beta   90.00
_cell.angle_gamma   90.00
#
_symmetry.space_group_name_H-M   'P 1'
#
loop_
_entity.id
_entity.type
_entity.pdbx_description
1 polymer ?
#
loop_
_entity_poly.entity_id
_entity_poly.type
_entity_poly.pdbx_seq_one_letter_code
_entity_poly.pdbx_strand_id
1 'polypeptide(L)'
;PLSDYPLREVFELLGLENLVQVFTCVLLEMQILLYSQDYQRLMTVAEGITTLLFPFQWQHVYVPILPASLLHFLDAPVPYLMGLQSKEGTDRSKLELPQEANLCFVDIDNHFIELPEEFPQFPNKLEFIQEISEVLLQFGIPPEGNLHCSDSATKLKNLVLSDLVNDKKNGNIPSNALNMYELLKGNETIARLQALAKRTGVMMEKINITAPLTEKKDGKLPCEEMELRDYKLNVQLREVFANRFTQMFADYEAFVIQAAPDMESWLTNREQMQNFDKASFLS
;
A
#
# COMPACT_ATOMS: atom_id res chain seq x y z
N PRO A 1 -8.77 17.49 5.94
CA PRO A 1 -8.18 16.78 4.79
C PRO A 1 -7.78 17.79 3.70
N LEU A 2 -6.57 18.33 3.77
CA LEU A 2 -6.08 19.35 2.82
C LEU A 2 -4.73 18.98 2.17
N SER A 3 -4.19 17.80 2.45
CA SER A 3 -2.94 17.31 1.86
C SER A 3 -3.16 15.92 1.26
N ASP A 4 -2.88 15.79 -0.03
CA ASP A 4 -2.94 14.54 -0.75
C ASP A 4 -1.61 13.81 -0.62
N TYR A 5 -1.46 13.07 0.48
CA TYR A 5 -0.32 12.18 0.65
C TYR A 5 -0.42 10.96 -0.28
N PRO A 6 0.70 10.47 -0.80
CA PRO A 6 0.71 9.40 -1.79
C PRO A 6 0.40 8.05 -1.11
N LEU A 7 -0.88 7.69 -1.00
CA LEU A 7 -1.27 6.41 -0.38
C LEU A 7 -0.71 5.22 -1.15
N ARG A 8 -0.50 5.35 -2.47
CA ARG A 8 0.26 4.37 -3.28
C ARG A 8 1.54 3.93 -2.57
N GLU A 9 2.38 4.90 -2.21
CA GLU A 9 3.68 4.63 -1.59
C GLU A 9 3.52 3.95 -0.23
N VAL A 10 2.52 4.33 0.55
CA VAL A 10 2.22 3.71 1.85
C VAL A 10 1.90 2.21 1.68
N PHE A 11 1.06 1.86 0.71
CA PHE A 11 0.72 0.46 0.42
C PHE A 11 1.91 -0.30 -0.17
N GLU A 12 2.76 0.34 -0.97
CA GLU A 12 3.99 -0.27 -1.48
C GLU A 12 5.03 -0.50 -0.37
N LEU A 13 5.12 0.40 0.62
CA LEU A 13 6.08 0.33 1.72
C LEU A 13 5.66 -0.65 2.81
N LEU A 14 4.39 -0.68 3.21
CA LEU A 14 3.94 -1.56 4.30
C LEU A 14 3.37 -2.88 3.79
N GLY A 15 2.70 -2.86 2.64
CA GLY A 15 1.76 -3.91 2.25
C GLY A 15 0.42 -3.76 2.96
N LEU A 16 -0.62 -4.33 2.38
CA LEU A 16 -2.00 -4.21 2.83
C LEU A 16 -2.21 -4.78 4.24
N GLU A 17 -1.71 -5.99 4.49
CA GLU A 17 -1.91 -6.70 5.75
C GLU A 17 -1.32 -5.91 6.93
N ASN A 18 -0.07 -5.51 6.78
CA ASN A 18 0.66 -4.69 7.74
C ASN A 18 -0.02 -3.34 7.95
N LEU A 19 -0.45 -2.66 6.88
CA LEU A 19 -1.15 -1.38 7.01
C LEU A 19 -2.44 -1.53 7.81
N VAL A 20 -3.24 -2.57 7.58
CA VAL A 20 -4.47 -2.82 8.34
C VAL A 20 -4.16 -3.06 9.81
N GLN A 21 -3.08 -3.78 10.12
CA GLN A 21 -2.64 -3.98 11.50
C GLN A 21 -2.22 -2.66 12.19
N VAL A 22 -1.37 -1.85 11.54
CA VAL A 22 -0.99 -0.53 12.08
C VAL A 22 -2.21 0.36 12.23
N PHE A 23 -3.10 0.38 11.24
CA PHE A 23 -4.35 1.15 11.31
C PHE A 23 -5.21 0.72 12.50
N THR A 24 -5.29 -0.59 12.78
CA THR A 24 -5.98 -1.10 13.98
C THR A 24 -5.33 -0.58 15.26
N CYS A 25 -3.99 -0.60 15.36
CA CYS A 25 -3.29 0.00 16.50
C CYS A 25 -3.58 1.50 16.66
N VAL A 26 -3.71 2.23 15.56
CA VAL A 26 -4.10 3.65 15.59
C VAL A 26 -5.54 3.82 16.07
N LEU A 27 -6.49 2.98 15.65
CA LEU A 27 -7.86 3.06 16.16
C LEU A 27 -7.99 2.71 17.65
N LEU A 28 -7.09 1.87 18.16
CA LEU A 28 -7.00 1.48 19.56
C LEU A 28 -6.18 2.47 20.39
N GLU A 29 -5.70 3.56 19.78
CA GLU A 29 -4.87 4.56 20.44
C GLU A 29 -3.65 3.94 21.15
N MET A 30 -2.99 3.00 20.48
CA MET A 30 -1.77 2.37 20.99
C MET A 30 -0.54 3.27 20.80
N GLN A 31 0.61 2.86 21.32
CA GLN A 31 1.89 3.49 21.00
C GLN A 31 2.39 2.93 19.68
N ILE A 32 2.55 3.78 18.65
CA ILE A 32 3.05 3.38 17.33
C ILE A 32 4.43 4.00 17.13
N LEU A 33 5.41 3.13 16.90
CA LEU A 33 6.79 3.52 16.62
C LEU A 33 7.19 3.08 15.21
N LEU A 34 7.28 4.04 14.31
CA LEU A 34 7.77 3.85 12.95
C LEU A 34 9.30 3.88 12.93
N TYR A 35 9.91 3.01 12.13
CA TYR A 35 11.36 2.91 12.00
C TYR A 35 11.76 2.80 10.54
N SER A 36 12.69 3.65 10.10
CA SER A 36 13.28 3.60 8.76
C SER A 36 14.61 4.36 8.72
N GLN A 37 15.47 4.06 7.76
CA GLN A 37 16.64 4.84 7.40
C GLN A 37 16.29 6.12 6.63
N ASP A 38 15.11 6.16 6.00
CA ASP A 38 14.66 7.28 5.17
C ASP A 38 13.57 8.11 5.87
N TYR A 39 13.87 9.39 6.09
CA TYR A 39 12.93 10.37 6.65
C TYR A 39 11.66 10.53 5.81
N GLN A 40 11.76 10.41 4.47
CA GLN A 40 10.59 10.52 3.60
C GLN A 40 9.64 9.36 3.83
N ARG A 41 10.13 8.13 3.97
CA ARG A 41 9.29 6.96 4.28
C ARG A 41 8.56 7.10 5.60
N LEU A 42 9.25 7.57 6.66
CA LEU A 42 8.63 7.87 7.95
C LEU A 42 7.47 8.86 7.81
N MET A 43 7.72 9.98 7.11
CA MET A 43 6.71 11.01 6.89
C MET A 43 5.52 10.49 6.05
N THR A 44 5.81 9.81 4.94
CA THR A 44 4.80 9.26 4.03
C THR A 44 3.89 8.27 4.74
N VAL A 45 4.45 7.35 5.52
CA VAL A 45 3.66 6.36 6.27
C VAL A 45 2.85 7.02 7.38
N ALA A 46 3.46 7.90 8.17
CA ALA A 46 2.77 8.59 9.28
C ALA A 46 1.58 9.44 8.80
N GLU A 47 1.79 10.25 7.77
CA GLU A 47 0.73 11.07 7.18
C GLU A 47 -0.28 10.22 6.43
N GLY A 48 0.18 9.19 5.73
CA GLY A 48 -0.67 8.22 5.05
C GLY A 48 -1.72 7.62 5.99
N ILE A 49 -1.26 7.05 7.10
CA ILE A 49 -2.14 6.43 8.10
C ILE A 49 -3.09 7.46 8.72
N THR A 50 -2.60 8.65 9.09
CA THR A 50 -3.45 9.70 9.67
C THR A 50 -4.50 10.21 8.68
N THR A 51 -4.22 10.23 7.37
CA THR A 51 -5.23 10.61 6.37
C THR A 51 -6.34 9.56 6.22
N LEU A 52 -6.05 8.29 6.49
CA LEU A 52 -7.02 7.20 6.46
C LEU A 52 -7.97 7.20 7.67
N LEU A 53 -7.68 8.01 8.71
CA LEU A 53 -8.55 8.15 9.88
C LEU A 53 -9.81 8.97 9.61
N PHE A 54 -9.90 9.68 8.49
CA PHE A 54 -11.06 10.51 8.18
C PHE A 54 -12.37 9.70 8.35
N PRO A 55 -13.38 10.22 9.10
CA PRO A 55 -13.56 11.61 9.53
C PRO A 55 -12.84 12.01 10.83
N PHE A 56 -12.17 11.08 11.50
CA PHE A 56 -11.43 11.34 12.72
C PHE A 56 -10.03 11.92 12.46
N GLN A 57 -9.40 12.36 13.53
CA GLN A 57 -8.02 12.84 13.54
C GLN A 57 -7.33 12.23 14.76
N TRP A 58 -6.05 11.90 14.62
CA TRP A 58 -5.22 11.49 15.75
C TRP A 58 -5.17 12.62 16.79
N GLN A 59 -5.50 12.32 18.05
CA GLN A 59 -5.58 13.32 19.12
C GLN A 59 -4.36 13.35 20.05
N HIS A 60 -3.47 12.35 19.92
CA HIS A 60 -2.36 12.15 20.84
C HIS A 60 -1.03 12.68 20.28
N VAL A 61 0.07 12.35 20.95
CA VAL A 61 1.41 12.83 20.55
C VAL A 61 1.72 12.37 19.13
N TYR A 62 2.09 13.31 18.26
CA TYR A 62 2.44 13.07 16.87
C TYR A 62 3.82 13.66 16.58
N VAL A 63 4.81 12.80 16.39
CA VAL A 63 6.20 13.17 16.10
C VAL A 63 6.77 12.24 15.03
N PRO A 64 6.38 12.40 13.74
CA PRO A 64 6.75 11.47 12.67
C PRO A 64 8.27 11.36 12.44
N ILE A 65 9.04 12.33 12.95
CA ILE A 65 10.50 12.30 12.97
C ILE A 65 10.97 12.78 14.35
N LEU A 66 11.32 11.83 15.22
CA LEU A 66 11.79 12.07 16.58
C LEU A 66 13.32 12.28 16.57
N PRO A 67 13.82 13.45 17.00
CA PRO A 67 15.26 13.69 17.14
C PRO A 67 15.89 12.79 18.21
N ALA A 68 17.15 12.40 18.01
CA ALA A 68 17.88 11.54 18.95
C ALA A 68 17.97 12.09 20.39
N SER A 69 17.91 13.41 20.58
CA SER A 69 17.89 14.04 21.90
C SER A 69 16.59 13.79 22.68
N LEU A 70 15.53 13.38 22.01
CA LEU A 70 14.18 13.18 22.56
C LEU A 70 13.81 11.69 22.68
N LEU A 71 14.77 10.76 22.63
CA LEU A 71 14.50 9.32 22.76
C LEU A 71 13.80 8.93 24.08
N HIS A 72 14.03 9.69 25.15
CA HIS A 72 13.37 9.47 26.45
C HIS A 72 11.84 9.67 26.43
N PHE A 73 11.28 10.20 25.34
CA PHE A 73 9.83 10.28 25.16
C PHE A 73 9.20 8.96 24.73
N LEU A 74 9.98 7.96 24.33
CA LEU A 74 9.47 6.63 24.01
C LEU A 74 8.91 5.91 25.24
N ASP A 75 9.42 6.22 26.43
CA ASP A 75 8.96 5.70 27.74
C ASP A 75 7.67 6.39 28.24
N ALA A 76 7.04 7.24 27.43
CA ALA A 76 5.85 7.97 27.85
C ALA A 76 4.65 7.02 27.90
N PRO A 77 3.90 6.95 29.03
CA PRO A 77 2.81 5.99 29.21
C PRO A 77 1.52 6.39 28.47
N VAL A 78 1.61 7.32 27.52
CA VAL A 78 0.49 7.85 26.74
C VAL A 78 0.59 7.37 25.30
N PRO A 79 -0.53 7.29 24.57
CA PRO A 79 -0.51 6.98 23.15
C PRO A 79 0.36 7.97 22.37
N TYR A 80 1.07 7.47 21.36
CA TYR A 80 1.85 8.30 20.47
C TYR A 80 1.98 7.67 19.09
N LEU A 81 2.23 8.50 18.08
CA LEU A 81 2.70 8.09 16.76
C LEU A 81 4.04 8.79 16.54
N MET A 82 5.13 8.06 16.69
CA MET A 82 6.49 8.59 16.55
C MET A 82 7.28 7.85 15.49
N GLY A 83 8.24 8.52 14.85
CA GLY A 83 9.16 7.90 13.90
C GLY A 83 10.61 8.06 14.29
N LEU A 84 11.37 6.96 14.29
CA LEU A 84 12.80 6.93 14.54
C LEU A 84 13.55 6.71 13.25
N GLN A 85 14.50 7.61 12.99
CA GLN A 85 15.45 7.38 11.91
C GLN A 85 16.60 6.49 12.40
N SER A 86 16.85 5.41 11.67
CA SER A 86 18.09 4.64 11.84
C SER A 86 19.27 5.35 11.18
N LYS A 87 20.44 5.29 11.83
CA LYS A 87 21.71 5.59 11.16
C LYS A 87 22.20 4.32 10.47
N GLU A 88 22.70 4.46 9.25
CA GLU A 88 23.25 3.38 8.44
C GLU A 88 24.19 2.47 9.27
N GLY A 89 23.87 1.17 9.36
CA GLY A 89 24.62 0.19 10.17
C GLY A 89 24.26 0.10 11.66
N THR A 90 23.20 0.78 12.10
CA THR A 90 22.66 0.63 13.46
C THR A 90 21.74 -0.59 13.50
N ASP A 91 22.21 -1.64 14.16
CA ASP A 91 21.42 -2.86 14.39
C ASP A 91 20.26 -2.56 15.36
N ARG A 92 19.08 -3.12 15.07
CA ARG A 92 17.86 -3.02 15.90
C ARG A 92 18.14 -3.43 17.34
N SER A 93 19.06 -4.37 17.56
CA SER A 93 19.49 -4.83 18.89
C SER A 93 20.05 -3.73 19.80
N LYS A 94 20.41 -2.56 19.26
CA LYS A 94 20.90 -1.40 20.01
C LYS A 94 19.80 -0.43 20.43
N LEU A 95 18.59 -0.57 19.89
CA LEU A 95 17.43 0.17 20.34
C LEU A 95 16.87 -0.55 21.56
N GLU A 96 17.13 0.01 22.73
CA GLU A 96 16.42 -0.36 23.95
C GLU A 96 14.99 0.19 23.82
N LEU A 97 14.13 -0.58 23.19
CA LEU A 97 12.70 -0.27 23.13
C LEU A 97 12.09 -0.58 24.49
N PRO A 98 11.15 0.25 24.97
CA PRO A 98 10.36 -0.09 26.14
C PRO A 98 9.68 -1.44 25.92
N GLN A 99 9.77 -2.36 26.89
CA GLN A 99 9.00 -3.62 26.88
C GLN A 99 7.54 -3.36 27.26
N GLU A 100 6.92 -2.40 26.60
CA GLU A 100 5.56 -1.98 26.89
C GLU A 100 4.59 -2.89 26.14
N ALA A 101 3.59 -3.41 26.86
CA ALA A 101 2.59 -4.33 26.31
C ALA A 101 1.80 -3.71 25.13
N ASN A 102 1.78 -2.38 25.02
CA ASN A 102 0.97 -1.61 24.07
C ASN A 102 1.76 -1.01 22.89
N LEU A 103 3.04 -1.36 22.72
CA LEU A 103 3.89 -0.83 21.66
C LEU A 103 3.73 -1.62 20.35
N CYS A 104 3.31 -0.93 19.29
CA CYS A 104 3.35 -1.39 17.91
C CYS A 104 4.61 -0.84 17.23
N PHE A 105 5.58 -1.71 16.99
CA PHE A 105 6.82 -1.35 16.32
C PHE A 105 6.75 -1.71 14.83
N VAL A 106 7.05 -0.75 13.96
CA VAL A 106 6.91 -0.87 12.50
C VAL A 106 8.24 -0.55 11.83
N ASP A 107 8.95 -1.58 11.38
CA ASP A 107 10.14 -1.46 10.54
C ASP A 107 9.73 -1.39 9.07
N ILE A 108 9.69 -0.17 8.54
CA ILE A 108 9.24 0.12 7.17
C ILE A 108 10.21 -0.44 6.13
N ASP A 109 11.51 -0.48 6.44
CA ASP A 109 12.52 -0.90 5.47
C ASP A 109 12.57 -2.42 5.31
N ASN A 110 12.27 -3.16 6.38
CA ASN A 110 12.26 -4.62 6.39
C ASN A 110 10.85 -5.24 6.28
N HIS A 111 9.80 -4.43 6.08
CA HIS A 111 8.40 -4.86 6.05
C HIS A 111 7.97 -5.68 7.29
N PHE A 112 8.50 -5.32 8.46
CA PHE A 112 8.31 -6.08 9.68
C PHE A 112 7.51 -5.28 10.70
N ILE A 113 6.53 -5.93 11.33
CA ILE A 113 5.73 -5.36 12.40
C ILE A 113 5.79 -6.29 13.61
N GLU A 114 6.03 -5.69 14.78
CA GLU A 114 5.85 -6.33 16.07
C GLU A 114 4.63 -5.70 16.73
N LEU A 115 3.61 -6.54 16.95
CA LEU A 115 2.34 -6.12 17.50
C LEU A 115 2.34 -6.19 19.04
N PRO A 116 1.53 -5.35 19.69
CA PRO A 116 1.24 -5.44 21.12
C PRO A 116 0.78 -6.84 21.56
N GLU A 117 0.96 -7.12 22.86
CA GLU A 117 0.36 -8.30 23.47
C GLU A 117 -1.19 -8.19 23.42
N GLU A 118 -1.89 -9.30 23.25
CA GLU A 118 -3.36 -9.34 23.19
C GLU A 118 -4.01 -8.50 22.06
N PHE A 119 -3.31 -8.31 20.93
CA PHE A 119 -3.82 -7.56 19.78
C PHE A 119 -5.16 -8.12 19.23
N PRO A 120 -6.26 -7.34 19.27
CA PRO A 120 -7.56 -7.81 18.83
C PRO A 120 -7.64 -7.84 17.29
N GLN A 121 -8.49 -8.73 16.77
CA GLN A 121 -8.74 -8.80 15.34
C GLN A 121 -9.67 -7.67 14.88
N PHE A 122 -9.31 -6.99 13.80
CA PHE A 122 -10.17 -5.99 13.17
C PHE A 122 -11.53 -6.61 12.74
N PRO A 123 -12.68 -5.97 13.02
CA PRO A 123 -14.00 -6.47 12.63
C PRO A 123 -14.12 -6.68 11.13
N ASN A 124 -14.63 -7.83 10.68
CA ASN A 124 -14.78 -8.18 9.26
C ASN A 124 -13.48 -7.99 8.44
N LYS A 125 -12.32 -8.24 9.05
CA LYS A 125 -10.99 -8.04 8.46
C LYS A 125 -10.84 -8.62 7.04
N LEU A 126 -11.37 -9.82 6.79
CA LEU A 126 -11.25 -10.48 5.48
C LEU A 126 -11.95 -9.68 4.37
N GLU A 127 -13.17 -9.21 4.62
CA GLU A 127 -13.93 -8.38 3.67
C GLU A 127 -13.23 -7.03 3.47
N PHE A 128 -12.69 -6.44 4.53
CA PHE A 128 -11.92 -5.20 4.45
C PHE A 128 -10.66 -5.34 3.58
N ILE A 129 -9.86 -6.37 3.82
CA ILE A 129 -8.68 -6.68 3.01
C ILE A 129 -9.08 -6.93 1.56
N GLN A 130 -10.16 -7.67 1.32
CA GLN A 130 -10.61 -7.96 -0.05
C GLN A 130 -10.98 -6.67 -0.79
N GLU A 131 -11.78 -5.78 -0.20
CA GLU A 131 -12.17 -4.52 -0.84
C GLU A 131 -10.97 -3.63 -1.18
N ILE A 132 -10.02 -3.48 -0.25
CA ILE A 132 -8.82 -2.70 -0.52
C ILE A 132 -7.96 -3.38 -1.60
N SER A 133 -7.81 -4.70 -1.54
CA SER A 133 -7.04 -5.47 -2.52
C SER A 133 -7.59 -5.29 -3.94
N GLU A 134 -8.91 -5.33 -4.10
CA GLU A 134 -9.57 -5.08 -5.38
C GLU A 134 -9.26 -3.68 -5.93
N VAL A 135 -9.27 -2.65 -5.06
CA VAL A 135 -8.86 -1.29 -5.45
C VAL A 135 -7.38 -1.28 -5.85
N LEU A 136 -6.46 -1.81 -5.03
CA LEU A 136 -5.03 -1.82 -5.33
C LEU A 136 -4.71 -2.50 -6.67
N LEU A 137 -5.33 -3.64 -6.95
CA LEU A 137 -5.14 -4.40 -8.19
C LEU A 137 -5.63 -3.64 -9.42
N GLN A 138 -6.72 -2.86 -9.32
CA GLN A 138 -7.18 -1.98 -10.42
C GLN A 138 -6.13 -0.91 -10.79
N PHE A 139 -5.31 -0.50 -9.83
CA PHE A 139 -4.24 0.47 -10.02
C PHE A 139 -2.85 -0.17 -10.23
N GLY A 140 -2.78 -1.50 -10.29
CA GLY A 140 -1.56 -2.26 -10.55
C GLY A 140 -0.59 -2.35 -9.36
N ILE A 141 -1.08 -2.17 -8.13
CA ILE A 141 -0.30 -2.29 -6.91
C ILE A 141 -0.51 -3.69 -6.33
N PRO A 142 0.54 -4.46 -6.03
CA PRO A 142 0.41 -5.76 -5.37
C PRO A 142 -0.02 -5.56 -3.90
N PRO A 143 -0.97 -6.34 -3.38
CA PRO A 143 -1.44 -6.19 -1.99
C PRO A 143 -0.33 -6.52 -0.97
N GLU A 144 0.67 -7.30 -1.34
CA GLU A 144 1.79 -7.62 -0.45
C GLU A 144 2.85 -6.51 -0.35
N GLY A 145 2.71 -5.43 -1.13
CA GLY A 145 3.70 -4.34 -1.22
C GLY A 145 4.95 -4.72 -2.01
N ASN A 146 5.97 -3.85 -1.97
CA ASN A 146 7.26 -4.07 -2.62
C ASN A 146 8.16 -4.98 -1.76
N LEU A 147 7.80 -6.26 -1.64
CA LEU A 147 8.67 -7.29 -1.07
C LEU A 147 9.95 -7.48 -1.92
N HIS A 148 10.93 -6.60 -1.74
CA HIS A 148 12.28 -6.81 -2.23
C HIS A 148 13.01 -7.78 -1.30
N CYS A 149 12.75 -9.08 -1.49
CA CYS A 149 13.82 -10.04 -1.36
C CYS A 149 14.85 -9.72 -2.46
N SER A 150 16.16 -9.83 -2.15
CA SER A 150 17.30 -9.46 -3.00
C SER A 150 17.08 -9.62 -4.52
N ASP A 151 17.80 -8.82 -5.31
CA ASP A 151 17.83 -8.75 -6.79
C ASP A 151 17.89 -10.09 -7.59
N SER A 152 17.93 -11.24 -6.90
CA SER A 152 17.79 -12.58 -7.45
C SER A 152 16.32 -13.02 -7.70
N ALA A 153 15.32 -12.44 -7.02
CA ALA A 153 13.91 -12.87 -7.13
C ALA A 153 13.15 -12.27 -8.33
N THR A 154 13.56 -11.10 -8.82
CA THR A 154 13.01 -10.46 -10.03
C THR A 154 13.31 -11.28 -11.29
N LYS A 155 14.34 -12.13 -11.25
CA LYS A 155 14.68 -13.05 -12.34
C LYS A 155 13.77 -14.28 -12.39
N LEU A 156 13.20 -14.71 -11.26
CA LEU A 156 12.30 -15.88 -11.18
C LEU A 156 10.83 -15.52 -11.47
N LYS A 157 10.36 -14.34 -11.03
CA LYS A 157 8.98 -13.89 -11.34
C LYS A 157 8.77 -13.64 -12.85
N ASN A 158 9.81 -13.20 -13.56
CA ASN A 158 9.78 -13.05 -15.02
C ASN A 158 9.81 -14.37 -15.80
N LEU A 159 10.30 -15.47 -15.19
CA LEU A 159 10.32 -16.80 -15.81
C LEU A 159 8.97 -17.53 -15.67
N VAL A 160 8.30 -17.37 -14.53
CA VAL A 160 7.02 -18.06 -14.28
C VAL A 160 5.86 -17.43 -15.05
N LEU A 161 5.89 -16.11 -15.31
CA LEU A 161 4.85 -15.44 -16.10
C LEU A 161 4.98 -15.73 -17.62
N SER A 162 6.20 -15.98 -18.12
CA SER A 162 6.42 -16.30 -19.54
C SER A 162 6.02 -17.72 -19.93
N ASP A 163 6.05 -18.65 -18.98
CA ASP A 163 5.79 -20.07 -19.24
C ASP A 163 4.30 -20.44 -19.22
N LEU A 164 3.43 -19.60 -18.64
CA LEU A 164 1.98 -19.83 -18.60
C LEU A 164 1.21 -19.25 -19.80
N VAL A 165 1.86 -18.46 -20.67
CA VAL A 165 1.20 -17.80 -21.83
C VAL A 165 1.61 -18.41 -23.18
N ASN A 166 2.45 -19.45 -23.21
CA ASN A 166 2.95 -20.00 -24.46
C ASN A 166 2.37 -21.40 -24.78
N ASP A 167 1.06 -21.48 -25.04
CA ASP A 167 0.53 -22.62 -25.79
C ASP A 167 0.94 -22.43 -27.25
N LYS A 168 2.01 -23.11 -27.67
CA LYS A 168 2.63 -23.07 -29.01
C LYS A 168 1.73 -23.57 -30.16
N LYS A 169 0.41 -23.48 -30.02
CA LYS A 169 -0.58 -23.91 -30.99
C LYS A 169 -1.40 -22.77 -31.61
N ASN A 170 -1.29 -21.54 -31.12
CA ASN A 170 -1.89 -20.40 -31.79
C ASN A 170 -0.79 -19.41 -32.24
N GLY A 171 -0.81 -19.05 -33.51
CA GLY A 171 0.19 -18.16 -34.13
C GLY A 171 0.02 -16.69 -33.73
N ASN A 172 -0.20 -16.38 -32.46
CA ASN A 172 -0.33 -15.00 -32.01
C ASN A 172 1.05 -14.40 -31.69
N ILE A 173 1.36 -13.30 -32.37
CA ILE A 173 2.53 -12.46 -32.11
C ILE A 173 2.15 -11.46 -31.00
N PRO A 174 2.97 -11.26 -29.95
CA PRO A 174 2.68 -10.24 -28.95
C PRO A 174 2.76 -8.84 -29.57
N SER A 175 1.81 -7.98 -29.23
CA SER A 175 1.71 -6.59 -29.68
C SER A 175 2.76 -5.71 -28.99
N ASN A 176 4.03 -5.84 -29.39
CA ASN A 176 5.06 -4.88 -29.03
C ASN A 176 5.91 -4.54 -30.26
N ALA A 177 5.75 -3.31 -30.78
CA ALA A 177 6.39 -2.84 -32.00
C ALA A 177 7.94 -2.89 -31.97
N LEU A 178 8.51 -2.83 -30.76
CA LEU A 178 9.96 -2.95 -30.54
C LEU A 178 10.50 -4.34 -30.89
N ASN A 179 9.77 -5.42 -30.59
CA ASN A 179 10.23 -6.78 -30.84
C ASN A 179 10.19 -7.16 -32.33
N MET A 180 9.32 -6.53 -33.12
CA MET A 180 9.22 -6.81 -34.55
C MET A 180 10.42 -6.25 -35.32
N TYR A 181 10.91 -5.06 -34.95
CA TYR A 181 12.10 -4.48 -35.57
C TYR A 181 13.36 -5.31 -35.29
N GLU A 182 13.49 -5.82 -34.07
CA GLU A 182 14.62 -6.66 -33.67
C GLU A 182 14.60 -8.04 -34.33
N LEU A 183 13.43 -8.65 -34.48
CA LEU A 183 13.25 -9.94 -35.18
C LEU A 183 13.59 -9.85 -36.68
N LEU A 184 13.29 -8.71 -37.31
CA LEU A 184 13.57 -8.47 -38.73
C LEU A 184 15.03 -8.05 -38.97
N LYS A 185 15.69 -7.52 -37.94
CA LYS A 185 17.11 -7.11 -37.95
C LYS A 185 18.02 -8.34 -37.85
N GLY A 186 18.14 -9.06 -38.97
CA GLY A 186 18.96 -10.27 -39.08
C GLY A 186 18.44 -11.29 -40.08
N ASN A 187 17.27 -11.06 -40.68
CA ASN A 187 16.70 -11.98 -41.66
C ASN A 187 17.43 -11.87 -43.01
N GLU A 188 18.11 -12.94 -43.43
CA GLU A 188 18.85 -13.00 -44.70
C GLU A 188 17.97 -12.67 -45.92
N THR A 189 16.68 -13.01 -45.87
CA THR A 189 15.73 -12.77 -46.96
C THR A 189 15.50 -11.28 -47.15
N ILE A 190 15.34 -10.53 -46.06
CA ILE A 190 15.16 -9.07 -46.10
C ILE A 190 16.46 -8.39 -46.56
N ALA A 191 17.62 -8.87 -46.11
CA ALA A 191 18.91 -8.37 -46.59
C ALA A 191 19.10 -8.63 -48.10
N ARG A 192 18.69 -9.79 -48.60
CA ARG A 192 18.72 -10.11 -50.05
C ARG A 192 17.76 -9.24 -50.85
N LEU A 193 16.54 -9.01 -50.36
CA LEU A 193 15.55 -8.12 -50.99
C LEU A 193 16.05 -6.67 -51.03
N GLN A 194 16.67 -6.19 -49.96
CA GLN A 194 17.26 -4.85 -49.90
C GLN A 194 18.45 -4.70 -50.85
N ALA A 195 19.29 -5.74 -51.00
CA ALA A 195 20.39 -5.76 -51.95
C ALA A 195 19.90 -5.80 -53.42
N LEU A 196 18.83 -6.54 -53.69
CA LEU A 196 18.17 -6.58 -55.01
C LEU A 196 17.56 -5.22 -55.38
N ALA A 197 16.83 -4.59 -54.46
CA ALA A 197 16.23 -3.26 -54.67
C ALA A 197 17.29 -2.19 -54.99
N LYS A 198 18.45 -2.23 -54.32
CA LYS A 198 19.59 -1.35 -54.63
C LYS A 198 20.16 -1.58 -56.04
N ARG A 199 20.24 -2.83 -56.50
CA ARG A 199 20.77 -3.17 -57.84
C ARG A 199 19.81 -2.79 -58.96
N THR A 200 18.50 -2.78 -58.71
CA THR A 200 17.48 -2.42 -59.70
C THR A 200 17.14 -0.93 -59.71
N GLY A 201 17.80 -0.11 -58.88
CA GLY A 201 17.55 1.33 -58.79
C GLY A 201 16.19 1.68 -58.17
N VAL A 202 15.51 0.71 -57.55
CA VAL A 202 14.23 0.92 -56.88
C VAL A 202 14.50 1.50 -55.50
N MET A 203 14.10 2.75 -55.28
CA MET A 203 14.25 3.42 -54.00
C MET A 203 13.23 2.85 -53.00
N MET A 204 13.70 2.15 -51.97
CA MET A 204 12.83 1.81 -50.84
C MET A 204 12.68 3.03 -49.94
N GLU A 205 11.46 3.59 -49.89
CA GLU A 205 11.09 4.52 -48.82
C GLU A 205 11.23 3.78 -47.49
N LYS A 206 11.91 4.42 -46.53
CA LYS A 206 11.89 3.95 -45.14
C LYS A 206 10.42 3.92 -44.72
N ILE A 207 9.92 2.74 -44.38
CA ILE A 207 8.61 2.59 -43.75
C ILE A 207 8.73 3.21 -42.35
N ASN A 208 8.61 4.53 -42.27
CA ASN A 208 8.28 5.22 -41.05
C ASN A 208 6.80 4.96 -40.83
N ILE A 209 6.47 4.02 -39.95
CA ILE A 209 5.13 3.86 -39.42
C ILE A 209 4.82 5.14 -38.65
N THR A 210 4.24 6.10 -39.36
CA THR A 210 3.80 7.38 -38.81
C THR A 210 2.39 7.11 -38.29
N ALA A 211 2.17 7.34 -36.99
CA ALA A 211 0.86 7.20 -36.37
C ALA A 211 -0.19 8.06 -37.11
N PRO A 212 -1.47 7.63 -37.17
CA PRO A 212 -2.49 8.38 -37.87
C PRO A 212 -2.74 9.72 -37.18
N LEU A 213 -2.94 10.75 -38.00
CA LEU A 213 -3.31 12.11 -37.60
C LEU A 213 -4.59 12.08 -36.76
N THR A 214 -4.47 12.37 -35.47
CA THR A 214 -5.57 12.85 -34.64
C THR A 214 -5.43 14.35 -34.45
N GLU A 215 -6.56 15.01 -34.57
CA GLU A 215 -6.77 16.44 -34.46
C GLU A 215 -6.16 17.02 -33.19
N LYS A 216 -5.70 18.28 -33.28
CA LYS A 216 -5.22 19.09 -32.15
C LYS A 216 -6.22 19.02 -30.99
N LYS A 217 -5.89 18.24 -29.96
CA LYS A 217 -6.30 18.46 -28.57
C LYS A 217 -5.05 18.48 -27.72
N ASP A 218 -5.03 19.47 -26.84
CA ASP A 218 -3.88 19.93 -26.07
C ASP A 218 -3.03 18.80 -25.49
N GLY A 219 -1.71 18.96 -25.59
CA GLY A 219 -0.75 18.05 -24.99
C GLY A 219 -0.89 18.05 -23.46
N LYS A 220 -1.73 17.15 -22.94
CA LYS A 220 -1.62 16.72 -21.55
C LYS A 220 -0.34 15.91 -21.42
N LEU A 221 0.58 16.42 -20.61
CA LEU A 221 1.83 15.76 -20.28
C LEU A 221 1.52 14.40 -19.61
N PRO A 222 2.26 13.31 -19.91
CA PRO A 222 2.10 12.01 -19.23
C PRO A 222 2.16 12.09 -17.69
N CYS A 223 2.78 13.13 -17.15
CA CYS A 223 2.81 13.46 -15.72
C CYS A 223 1.41 13.72 -15.14
N GLU A 224 0.56 14.48 -15.84
CA GLU A 224 -0.78 14.84 -15.36
C GLU A 224 -1.72 13.64 -15.33
N GLU A 225 -1.56 12.69 -16.25
CA GLU A 225 -2.35 11.45 -16.28
C GLU A 225 -2.00 10.53 -15.11
N MET A 226 -0.72 10.46 -14.75
CA MET A 226 -0.24 9.68 -13.61
C MET A 226 -0.70 10.30 -12.27
N GLU A 227 -0.56 11.62 -12.12
CA GLU A 227 -1.07 12.34 -10.95
C GLU A 227 -2.59 12.14 -10.79
N LEU A 228 -3.36 12.31 -11.87
CA LEU A 228 -4.80 12.08 -11.85
C LEU A 228 -5.15 10.63 -11.46
N ARG A 229 -4.33 9.66 -11.88
CA ARG A 229 -4.50 8.26 -11.52
C ARG A 229 -4.26 8.06 -10.02
N ASP A 230 -3.26 8.71 -9.43
CA ASP A 230 -2.98 8.61 -8.00
C ASP A 230 -4.02 9.34 -7.14
N TYR A 231 -4.56 10.48 -7.60
CA TYR A 231 -5.71 11.11 -6.94
C TYR A 231 -6.94 10.19 -6.91
N LYS A 232 -7.23 9.50 -8.01
CA LYS A 232 -8.35 8.54 -8.06
C LYS A 232 -8.14 7.37 -7.10
N LEU A 233 -6.93 6.83 -7.06
CA LEU A 233 -6.57 5.78 -6.11
C LEU A 233 -6.78 6.26 -4.67
N ASN A 234 -6.26 7.43 -4.32
CA ASN A 234 -6.40 8.01 -2.99
C ASN A 234 -7.87 8.16 -2.58
N VAL A 235 -8.72 8.63 -3.49
CA VAL A 235 -10.16 8.77 -3.23
C VAL A 235 -10.80 7.41 -2.98
N GLN A 236 -10.55 6.42 -3.84
CA GLN A 236 -11.15 5.09 -3.67
C GLN A 236 -10.69 4.40 -2.38
N LEU A 237 -9.40 4.50 -2.04
CA LEU A 237 -8.89 3.97 -0.78
C LEU A 237 -9.58 4.64 0.42
N ARG A 238 -9.65 5.98 0.43
CA ARG A 238 -10.32 6.72 1.51
C ARG A 238 -11.82 6.37 1.60
N GLU A 239 -12.47 6.13 0.47
CA GLU A 239 -13.87 5.69 0.43
C GLU A 239 -14.05 4.33 1.11
N VAL A 240 -13.19 3.35 0.83
CA VAL A 240 -13.24 2.03 1.50
C VAL A 240 -13.08 2.18 3.01
N PHE A 241 -12.10 2.96 3.47
CA PHE A 241 -11.89 3.20 4.92
C PHE A 241 -13.08 3.94 5.57
N ALA A 242 -13.62 4.98 4.93
CA ALA A 242 -14.78 5.72 5.42
C ALA A 242 -16.05 4.85 5.49
N ASN A 243 -16.26 3.99 4.48
CA ASN A 243 -17.35 3.03 4.46
C ASN A 243 -17.22 2.00 5.59
N ARG A 244 -15.99 1.58 5.93
CA ARG A 244 -15.76 0.70 7.07
C ARG A 244 -16.12 1.35 8.39
N PHE A 245 -15.76 2.61 8.62
CA PHE A 245 -16.27 3.34 9.78
C PHE A 245 -17.79 3.34 9.83
N THR A 246 -18.44 3.63 8.70
CA THR A 246 -19.90 3.67 8.61
C THR A 246 -20.53 2.31 8.96
N GLN A 247 -19.96 1.20 8.49
CA GLN A 247 -20.41 -0.15 8.83
C GLN A 247 -20.20 -0.46 10.32
N MET A 248 -19.00 -0.18 10.86
CA MET A 248 -18.72 -0.38 12.28
C MET A 248 -19.70 0.41 13.17
N PHE A 249 -20.06 1.64 12.79
CA PHE A 249 -21.01 2.45 13.55
C PHE A 249 -22.47 2.07 13.32
N ALA A 250 -22.84 1.57 12.13
CA ALA A 250 -24.19 1.06 11.88
C ALA A 250 -24.48 -0.16 12.77
N ASP A 251 -23.49 -1.03 12.97
CA ASP A 251 -23.60 -2.20 13.83
C ASP A 251 -23.41 -1.86 15.32
N TYR A 252 -22.94 -0.64 15.65
CA TYR A 252 -22.65 -0.24 17.03
C TYR A 252 -23.85 -0.32 17.96
N GLU A 253 -25.06 0.00 17.49
CA GLU A 253 -26.27 -0.16 18.32
C GLU A 253 -26.51 -1.61 18.74
N ALA A 254 -26.19 -2.58 17.87
CA ALA A 254 -26.27 -4.00 18.21
C ALA A 254 -25.18 -4.42 19.23
N PHE A 255 -24.03 -3.74 19.21
CA PHE A 255 -22.90 -4.02 20.09
C PHE A 255 -22.92 -3.28 21.44
N VAL A 256 -23.63 -2.15 21.57
CA VAL A 256 -23.61 -1.34 22.80
C VAL A 256 -24.96 -1.28 23.49
N ILE A 257 -26.05 -1.57 22.78
CA ILE A 257 -27.40 -1.52 23.34
C ILE A 257 -28.17 -2.75 22.91
N GLN A 258 -27.92 -3.86 23.59
CA GLN A 258 -28.99 -4.84 23.72
C GLN A 258 -30.03 -4.22 24.65
N ALA A 259 -31.07 -3.63 24.06
CA ALA A 259 -32.30 -3.29 24.77
C ALA A 259 -32.93 -4.60 25.24
N ALA A 260 -32.41 -5.14 26.35
CA ALA A 260 -32.90 -6.35 26.95
C ALA A 260 -34.34 -6.08 27.41
N PRO A 261 -35.34 -6.81 26.89
CA PRO A 261 -36.72 -6.60 27.28
C PRO A 261 -36.98 -6.97 28.74
N ASP A 262 -36.09 -7.75 29.34
CA ASP A 262 -36.15 -8.25 30.71
C ASP A 262 -34.75 -8.38 31.35
N MET A 263 -34.72 -8.47 32.68
CA MET A 263 -33.50 -8.48 33.50
C MET A 263 -32.60 -9.70 33.22
N GLU A 264 -33.17 -10.84 32.86
CA GLU A 264 -32.44 -12.10 32.66
C GLU A 264 -31.69 -12.09 31.33
N SER A 265 -32.35 -11.58 30.28
CA SER A 265 -31.70 -11.24 29.01
C SER A 265 -30.57 -10.22 29.21
N TRP A 266 -30.77 -9.18 30.03
CA TRP A 266 -29.73 -8.17 30.30
C TRP A 266 -28.49 -8.77 30.97
N LEU A 267 -28.68 -9.66 31.95
CA LEU A 267 -27.59 -10.32 32.67
C LEU A 267 -26.79 -11.25 31.76
N THR A 268 -27.49 -12.05 30.94
CA THR A 268 -26.86 -12.99 29.98
C THR A 268 -26.05 -12.24 28.92
N ASN A 269 -26.60 -11.14 28.44
CA ASN A 269 -25.98 -10.22 27.48
C ASN A 269 -24.73 -9.55 28.04
N ARG A 270 -24.77 -9.14 29.32
CA ARG A 270 -23.61 -8.58 30.03
C ARG A 270 -22.48 -9.58 30.22
N GLU A 271 -22.80 -10.87 30.32
CA GLU A 271 -21.79 -11.94 30.44
C GLU A 271 -21.20 -12.36 29.08
N GLN A 272 -21.92 -12.13 27.97
CA GLN A 272 -21.49 -12.48 26.61
C GLN A 272 -20.85 -11.34 25.81
N MET A 273 -21.19 -10.07 26.11
CA MET A 273 -20.46 -8.93 25.57
C MET A 273 -19.01 -9.04 26.06
N GLN A 274 -18.05 -9.21 25.13
CA GLN A 274 -16.65 -8.99 25.47
C GLN A 274 -16.58 -7.63 26.15
N ASN A 275 -16.21 -7.63 27.43
CA ASN A 275 -16.33 -6.47 28.30
C ASN A 275 -15.62 -5.29 27.63
N PHE A 276 -16.41 -4.36 27.09
CA PHE A 276 -15.91 -3.05 26.71
C PHE A 276 -15.48 -2.38 28.01
N ASP A 277 -14.16 -2.32 28.24
CA ASP A 277 -13.63 -1.72 29.45
C ASP A 277 -13.86 -0.21 29.40
N LYS A 278 -14.92 0.20 30.08
CA LYS A 278 -15.37 1.58 30.17
C LYS A 278 -14.37 2.48 30.89
N ALA A 279 -13.45 1.91 31.67
CA ALA A 279 -12.35 2.66 32.28
C ALA A 279 -11.33 3.08 31.22
N SER A 280 -10.94 2.14 30.34
CA SER A 280 -9.98 2.38 29.25
C SER A 280 -10.45 3.39 28.20
N PHE A 281 -11.77 3.56 27.99
CA PHE A 281 -12.31 4.51 27.01
C PHE A 281 -12.42 5.96 27.52
N LEU A 282 -12.37 6.18 28.84
CA LEU A 282 -12.61 7.50 29.45
C LEU A 282 -11.41 8.04 30.26
N SER A 283 -10.31 7.27 30.33
CA SER A 283 -9.04 7.67 30.94
C SER A 283 -8.05 8.11 29.88
#